data_AF-A0A2V9RCV7-F1
#
_entry.id   AF-A0A2V9RCV7-F1
#
_cell.length_a   1.000
_cell.length_b   1.000
_cell.length_c   1.000
_cell.angle_alpha   90.00
_cell.angle_beta   90.00
_cell.angle_gamma   90.00
#
_symmetry.space_group_name_H-M   'P 1'
#
loop_
_entity.id
_entity.type
_entity.pdbx_description
1 polymer ?
#
loop_
_entity_poly.entity_id
_entity_poly.type
_entity_poly.pdbx_seq_one_letter_code
_entity_poly.pdbx_strand_id
1 'polypeptide(L)'
;HSAYIILLTAKERSQDIVAGLQAGADDYLTKPFDLEELRARMQAGLRISELQDSLAERVRELEDALSRVRILQGLLPICSYCKKIRDDSNYWQQIENYVTAHSGAQFSHSVCPQCYEEIVKPQLEELYPTGRKTRKDTRQENEDAR
;
A
#
# COMPACT_ATOMS: atom_id res chain seq x y z
N HIS A 1 -3.67 -20.56 -2.21
CA HIS A 1 -3.65 -22.01 -2.43
C HIS A 1 -3.99 -22.27 -3.88
N SER A 2 -3.01 -22.78 -4.63
CA SER A 2 -3.26 -23.32 -5.96
C SER A 2 -3.69 -24.78 -5.79
N ALA A 3 -4.82 -25.17 -6.35
CA ALA A 3 -5.28 -26.56 -6.30
C ALA A 3 -4.75 -27.28 -7.54
N TYR A 4 -4.07 -28.42 -7.36
CA TYR A 4 -3.61 -29.26 -8.47
C TYR A 4 -4.77 -30.11 -9.02
N ILE A 5 -5.11 -29.97 -10.30
CA ILE A 5 -6.27 -30.59 -10.93
C ILE A 5 -5.83 -31.62 -11.98
N ILE A 6 -6.31 -32.85 -11.83
CA ILE A 6 -6.15 -33.94 -12.81
C ILE A 6 -7.48 -34.22 -13.49
N LEU A 7 -7.53 -34.13 -14.81
CA LEU A 7 -8.69 -34.51 -15.62
C LEU A 7 -8.66 -36.00 -15.94
N LEU A 8 -9.70 -36.75 -15.53
CA LEU A 8 -9.85 -38.17 -15.82
C LEU A 8 -11.00 -38.41 -16.81
N THR A 9 -10.70 -38.95 -17.99
CA THR A 9 -11.70 -39.02 -19.07
C THR A 9 -11.47 -40.17 -20.05
N ALA A 10 -12.51 -40.61 -20.75
CA ALA A 10 -12.39 -41.60 -21.84
C ALA A 10 -12.05 -40.94 -23.20
N LYS A 11 -11.93 -39.61 -23.24
CA LYS A 11 -11.56 -38.87 -24.44
C LYS A 11 -10.04 -38.94 -24.65
N GLU A 12 -9.65 -39.65 -25.70
CA GLU A 12 -8.25 -39.96 -26.00
C GLU A 12 -7.69 -39.19 -27.20
N ARG A 13 -8.51 -38.37 -27.86
CA ARG A 13 -8.04 -37.54 -28.97
C ARG A 13 -7.09 -36.48 -28.44
N SER A 14 -5.96 -36.27 -29.12
CA SER A 14 -4.99 -35.25 -28.73
C SER A 14 -5.61 -33.85 -28.59
N GLN A 15 -6.64 -33.55 -29.39
CA GLN A 15 -7.40 -32.30 -29.30
C GLN A 15 -8.13 -32.12 -27.96
N ASP A 16 -8.73 -33.20 -27.42
CA ASP A 16 -9.41 -33.16 -26.12
C ASP A 16 -8.41 -33.01 -24.96
N ILE A 17 -7.23 -33.62 -25.07
CA ILE A 17 -6.14 -33.50 -24.08
C ILE A 17 -5.64 -32.06 -24.03
N VAL A 18 -5.28 -31.50 -25.19
CA VAL A 18 -4.79 -30.12 -25.30
C VAL A 18 -5.84 -29.13 -24.79
N ALA A 19 -7.11 -29.31 -25.17
CA ALA A 19 -8.19 -28.47 -24.70
C ALA A 19 -8.35 -28.53 -23.16
N GLY A 20 -8.22 -29.71 -22.56
CA GLY A 20 -8.30 -29.88 -21.11
C GLY A 20 -7.16 -29.17 -20.36
N LEU A 21 -5.93 -29.30 -20.86
CA LEU A 21 -4.76 -28.62 -20.27
C LEU A 21 -4.84 -27.10 -20.45
N GLN A 22 -5.27 -26.62 -21.62
CA GLN A 22 -5.46 -25.18 -21.88
C GLN A 22 -6.59 -24.57 -21.05
N ALA A 23 -7.57 -25.37 -20.64
CA ALA A 23 -8.62 -24.95 -19.73
C ALA A 23 -8.14 -24.77 -18.27
N GLY A 24 -6.87 -25.07 -17.98
CA GLY A 24 -6.25 -24.87 -16.67
C GLY A 24 -6.14 -26.13 -15.82
N ALA A 25 -6.30 -27.32 -16.40
CA ALA A 25 -5.93 -28.55 -15.71
C ALA A 25 -4.40 -28.72 -15.70
N ASP A 26 -3.85 -29.13 -14.56
CA ASP A 26 -2.42 -29.39 -14.43
C ASP A 26 -2.02 -30.72 -15.06
N ASP A 27 -2.93 -31.70 -15.07
CA ASP A 27 -2.69 -32.99 -15.69
C ASP A 27 -3.95 -33.58 -16.34
N TYR A 28 -3.75 -34.56 -17.21
CA TYR A 28 -4.78 -35.24 -17.97
C TYR A 28 -4.46 -36.72 -18.07
N LEU A 29 -5.41 -37.58 -17.68
CA LEU A 29 -5.25 -39.03 -17.72
C LEU A 29 -6.47 -39.71 -18.36
N THR A 30 -6.20 -40.53 -19.37
CA THR A 30 -7.23 -41.23 -20.14
C THR A 30 -7.62 -42.55 -19.50
N LYS A 31 -8.89 -42.94 -19.59
CA LYS A 31 -9.40 -44.25 -19.15
C LYS A 31 -9.38 -45.29 -20.28
N PRO A 32 -9.11 -46.57 -19.99
CA PRO A 32 -8.69 -47.11 -18.70
C PRO A 32 -7.23 -46.73 -18.38
N PHE A 33 -6.95 -46.42 -17.12
CA PHE A 33 -5.59 -46.09 -16.65
C PHE A 33 -5.10 -47.14 -15.65
N ASP A 34 -3.78 -47.20 -15.51
CA ASP A 34 -3.15 -47.95 -14.43
C ASP A 34 -3.22 -47.17 -13.11
N LEU A 35 -3.54 -47.87 -12.01
CA LEU A 35 -3.65 -47.25 -10.69
C LEU A 35 -2.29 -46.73 -10.16
N GLU A 36 -1.19 -47.39 -10.49
CA GLU A 36 0.15 -46.92 -10.15
C GLU A 36 0.52 -45.67 -10.95
N GLU A 37 0.07 -45.56 -12.22
CA GLU A 37 0.25 -44.33 -13.00
C GLU A 37 -0.49 -43.15 -12.36
N LEU A 38 -1.77 -43.32 -12.02
CA LEU A 38 -2.54 -42.28 -11.35
C LEU A 38 -1.90 -41.88 -10.01
N ARG A 39 -1.43 -42.86 -9.23
CA ARG A 39 -0.75 -42.60 -7.96
C ARG A 39 0.53 -41.79 -8.17
N ALA A 40 1.35 -42.15 -9.14
CA ALA A 40 2.57 -41.42 -9.45
C ALA A 40 2.28 -39.96 -9.86
N ARG A 41 1.22 -39.73 -10.66
CA ARG A 41 0.78 -38.39 -11.07
C ARG A 41 0.27 -37.57 -9.89
N MET A 42 -0.53 -38.17 -9.00
CA MET A 42 -1.00 -37.50 -7.78
C MET A 42 0.17 -37.10 -6.87
N GLN A 43 1.16 -37.97 -6.69
CA GLN A 43 2.36 -37.67 -5.89
C GLN A 43 3.19 -36.55 -6.53
N ALA A 44 3.29 -36.51 -7.86
CA ALA A 44 3.91 -35.40 -8.57
C ALA A 44 3.15 -34.09 -8.33
N GLY A 45 1.82 -34.11 -8.45
CA GLY A 45 0.96 -32.96 -8.20
C GLY A 45 1.06 -32.42 -6.77
N LEU A 46 1.09 -33.31 -5.76
CA LEU A 46 1.28 -32.92 -4.36
C LEU A 46 2.61 -32.20 -4.15
N ARG A 47 3.71 -32.76 -4.68
CA ARG A 47 5.04 -32.11 -4.60
C ARG A 47 5.04 -30.72 -5.25
N ILE A 48 4.37 -30.56 -6.38
CA ILE A 48 4.25 -29.26 -7.05
C ILE A 48 3.48 -28.28 -6.17
N SER A 49 2.34 -28.70 -5.61
CA SER A 49 1.54 -27.87 -4.70
C SER A 49 2.33 -27.43 -3.47
N GLU A 50 3.06 -28.35 -2.83
CA GLU A 50 3.91 -28.06 -1.66
C GLU A 50 5.01 -27.04 -1.98
N LEU A 51 5.67 -27.20 -3.13
CA LEU A 51 6.70 -26.26 -3.59
C LEU A 51 6.13 -24.88 -3.87
N GLN A 52 4.93 -24.80 -4.48
CA GLN A 52 4.25 -23.52 -4.73
C GLN A 52 3.88 -22.81 -3.43
N ASP A 53 3.36 -23.55 -2.45
CA ASP A 53 3.00 -23.00 -1.14
C ASP A 53 4.25 -22.50 -0.39
N SER A 54 5.35 -23.27 -0.42
CA SER A 54 6.63 -22.87 0.17
C SER A 54 7.23 -21.63 -0.50
N LEU A 55 7.18 -21.56 -1.83
CA LEU A 55 7.63 -20.38 -2.57
C LEU A 55 6.82 -19.14 -2.19
N ALA A 56 5.49 -19.27 -2.13
CA ALA A 56 4.63 -18.16 -1.74
C ALA A 56 4.91 -17.67 -0.32
N GLU A 57 5.26 -18.57 0.60
CA GLU A 57 5.71 -18.22 1.95
C GLU A 57 7.04 -17.45 1.95
N ARG A 58 8.04 -17.93 1.19
CA ARG A 58 9.32 -17.24 1.07
C ARG A 58 9.22 -15.87 0.42
N VAL A 59 8.35 -15.71 -0.57
CA VAL A 59 8.06 -14.39 -1.16
C VAL A 59 7.53 -13.43 -0.09
N ARG A 60 6.54 -13.86 0.71
CA ARG A 60 6.01 -13.04 1.81
C ARG A 60 7.08 -12.67 2.83
N GLU A 61 7.93 -13.62 3.21
CA GLU A 61 9.02 -13.37 4.16
C GLU A 61 10.04 -12.34 3.63
N LEU A 62 10.39 -12.43 2.34
CA LEU A 62 11.28 -11.48 1.70
C LEU A 62 10.66 -10.08 1.59
N GLU A 63 9.37 -9.98 1.25
CA GLU A 63 8.63 -8.71 1.21
C GLU A 63 8.62 -8.03 2.59
N ASP A 64 8.36 -8.80 3.65
CA ASP A 64 8.39 -8.32 5.03
C ASP A 64 9.80 -7.86 5.45
N ALA A 65 10.83 -8.64 5.10
CA ALA A 65 12.22 -8.28 5.39
C ALA A 65 12.64 -7.00 4.66
N LEU A 66 12.23 -6.84 3.39
CA LEU A 66 12.49 -5.64 2.60
C LEU A 66 11.79 -4.41 3.20
N SER A 67 10.55 -4.56 3.65
CA SER A 67 9.78 -3.50 4.32
C SER A 67 10.52 -2.99 5.57
N ARG A 68 11.10 -3.89 6.38
CA ARG A 68 11.89 -3.51 7.57
C ARG A 68 13.16 -2.72 7.25
N VAL A 69 13.85 -3.05 6.15
CA VAL A 69 15.06 -2.32 5.73
C VAL A 69 14.75 -0.91 5.24
N ARG A 70 13.62 -0.72 4.54
CA ARG A 70 13.20 0.61 4.04
C ARG A 70 12.97 1.62 5.15
N ILE A 71 12.48 1.18 6.30
CA ILE A 71 12.26 2.04 7.48
C ILE A 71 13.59 2.49 8.12
N LEU A 72 14.71 1.82 7.83
CA LEU A 72 16.03 2.07 8.42
C LEU A 72 17.02 2.82 7.50
N GLN A 73 16.63 3.24 6.29
CA GLN A 73 17.53 4.01 5.42
C GLN A 73 17.58 5.49 5.86
N GLY A 74 18.33 5.73 6.93
CA GLY A 74 18.47 6.97 7.69
C GLY A 74 19.18 8.14 7.01
N LEU A 75 19.06 8.30 5.68
CA LEU A 75 19.47 9.52 4.97
C LEU A 75 18.43 9.85 3.91
N LEU A 76 17.57 10.82 4.22
CA LEU A 76 16.64 11.39 3.25
C LEU A 76 17.41 12.30 2.29
N PRO A 77 17.38 12.06 0.96
CA PRO A 77 18.04 12.92 -0.01
C PRO A 77 17.28 14.25 -0.11
N ILE A 78 17.73 15.25 0.66
CA ILE A 78 17.14 16.59 0.67
C ILE A 78 17.86 17.55 -0.27
N CYS A 79 17.12 18.52 -0.81
CA CYS A 79 17.72 19.66 -1.49
C CYS A 79 18.37 20.57 -0.45
N SER A 80 19.65 20.91 -0.62
CA SER A 80 20.37 21.79 0.31
C SER A 80 19.74 23.19 0.41
N TYR A 81 19.11 23.66 -0.68
CA TYR A 81 18.50 25.00 -0.77
C TYR A 81 17.05 25.02 -0.27
N CYS A 82 16.16 24.19 -0.83
CA CYS A 82 14.72 24.26 -0.56
C CYS A 82 14.19 23.15 0.37
N LYS A 83 15.06 22.25 0.85
CA LYS A 83 14.75 21.17 1.79
C LYS A 83 13.69 20.16 1.35
N LYS A 84 13.24 20.20 0.08
CA LYS A 84 12.43 19.15 -0.55
C LYS A 84 13.15 17.80 -0.53
N ILE A 85 12.39 16.72 -0.47
CA ILE A 85 12.90 15.35 -0.54
C ILE A 85 12.83 14.86 -1.99
N ARG A 86 13.88 14.17 -2.43
CA ARG A 86 13.92 13.47 -3.71
C ARG A 86 13.40 12.04 -3.55
N ASP A 87 12.50 11.62 -4.42
CA ASP A 87 12.03 10.24 -4.46
C ASP A 87 12.89 9.33 -5.37
N ASP A 88 12.56 8.05 -5.39
CA ASP A 88 13.25 7.02 -6.17
C ASP A 88 13.12 7.23 -7.69
N SER A 89 12.10 7.96 -8.13
CA SER A 89 11.88 8.35 -9.53
C SER A 89 12.56 9.66 -9.91
N ASN A 90 13.39 10.21 -9.01
CA ASN A 90 14.16 11.45 -9.19
C ASN A 90 13.29 12.72 -9.24
N TYR A 91 12.06 12.68 -8.71
CA TYR A 91 11.21 13.86 -8.54
C TYR A 91 11.38 14.49 -7.15
N TRP A 92 11.26 15.82 -7.09
CA TRP A 92 11.36 16.60 -5.85
C TRP A 92 9.98 16.92 -5.29
N GLN A 93 9.71 16.45 -4.07
CA GLN A 93 8.43 16.62 -3.40
C GLN A 93 8.58 17.17 -1.98
N GLN A 94 7.45 17.60 -1.40
CA GLN A 94 7.39 18.02 -0.01
C GLN A 94 7.57 16.81 0.93
N ILE A 95 8.05 17.07 2.14
CA ILE A 95 8.38 16.00 3.11
C ILE A 95 7.14 15.19 3.48
N GLU A 96 6.01 15.85 3.64
CA GLU A 96 4.72 15.27 4.02
C GLU A 96 4.31 14.20 3.01
N ASN A 97 4.41 14.53 1.71
CA ASN A 97 4.08 13.60 0.63
C ASN A 97 4.98 12.36 0.67
N TYR A 98 6.28 12.55 0.83
CA TYR A 98 7.24 11.46 0.89
C TYR A 98 6.99 10.57 2.12
N VAL A 99 6.83 11.16 3.30
CA VAL A 99 6.67 10.42 4.55
C VAL A 99 5.35 9.66 4.58
N THR A 100 4.24 10.26 4.14
CA THR A 100 2.95 9.54 4.06
C THR A 100 3.01 8.36 3.09
N ALA A 101 3.69 8.50 1.95
CA ALA A 101 3.83 7.42 0.97
C ALA A 101 4.75 6.26 1.43
N HIS A 102 5.74 6.53 2.30
CA HIS A 102 6.79 5.55 2.65
C HIS A 102 6.70 5.01 4.08
N SER A 103 6.02 5.68 5.01
CA SER A 103 5.89 5.23 6.41
C SER A 103 4.44 5.11 6.89
N GLY A 104 3.47 5.52 6.08
CA GLY A 104 2.05 5.55 6.46
C GLY A 104 1.71 6.59 7.52
N ALA A 105 2.64 7.48 7.90
CA ALA A 105 2.36 8.55 8.85
C ALA A 105 1.43 9.63 8.26
N GLN A 106 0.51 10.14 9.08
CA GLN A 106 -0.41 11.22 8.73
C GLN A 106 -0.01 12.51 9.46
N PHE A 107 -0.12 13.64 8.78
CA PHE A 107 0.24 14.96 9.33
C PHE A 107 -1.00 15.75 9.74
N SER A 108 -1.05 16.16 11.00
CA SER A 108 -1.97 17.22 11.43
C SER A 108 -1.33 18.59 11.15
N HIS A 109 -2.10 19.49 10.56
CA HIS A 109 -1.65 20.86 10.32
C HIS A 109 -2.13 21.73 11.49
N SER A 110 -1.20 22.20 12.31
CA SER A 110 -1.47 23.09 13.43
C SER A 110 -0.42 24.21 13.47
N VAL A 111 -0.82 25.36 14.03
CA VAL A 111 0.09 26.48 14.26
C VAL A 111 0.52 26.43 15.72
N CYS A 112 1.83 26.36 15.99
CA CYS A 112 2.32 26.41 17.36
C CYS A 112 2.17 27.84 17.94
N PRO A 113 2.18 28.00 19.27
CA PRO A 113 2.02 29.32 19.90
C PRO A 113 3.03 30.37 19.42
N GLN A 114 4.26 29.95 19.13
CA GLN A 114 5.30 30.86 18.62
C GLN A 114 4.95 31.38 17.22
N CYS A 115 4.68 30.49 16.27
CA CYS A 115 4.30 30.90 14.91
C CYS A 115 2.99 31.67 14.88
N TYR A 116 2.09 31.44 15.85
CA TYR A 116 0.87 32.22 15.97
C TYR A 116 1.18 33.70 16.26
N GLU A 117 2.02 33.97 17.26
CA GLU A 117 2.38 35.35 17.63
C GLU A 117 3.31 36.02 16.60
N GLU A 118 4.25 35.27 16.01
CA GLU A 118 5.25 35.83 15.11
C GLU A 118 4.75 36.03 13.67
N ILE A 119 3.82 35.19 13.21
CA ILE A 119 3.40 35.16 11.80
C ILE A 119 1.91 35.41 11.68
N VAL A 120 1.10 34.57 12.30
CA VAL A 120 -0.35 34.54 12.04
C VAL A 120 -1.02 35.81 12.56
N LYS A 121 -0.70 36.23 13.78
CA LYS A 121 -1.30 37.41 14.42
C LYS A 121 -0.96 38.72 13.68
N PRO A 122 0.32 39.02 13.34
CA PRO A 122 0.64 40.18 12.51
C PRO A 122 -0.07 40.18 11.15
N GLN A 123 -0.14 39.01 10.47
CA GLN A 123 -0.85 38.89 9.20
C GLN A 123 -2.36 39.11 9.34
N LEU A 124 -2.97 38.61 10.42
CA LEU A 124 -4.37 38.82 10.72
C LEU A 124 -4.67 40.30 11.00
N GLU A 125 -3.79 41.00 11.71
CA GLU A 125 -3.92 42.43 12.00
C GLU A 125 -3.79 43.28 10.72
N GLU A 126 -2.90 42.89 9.80
CA GLU A 126 -2.75 43.55 8.49
C GLU A 126 -3.98 43.34 7.58
N LEU A 127 -4.56 42.13 7.60
CA LEU A 127 -5.73 41.78 6.80
C LEU A 127 -7.06 42.28 7.41
N TYR A 128 -7.11 42.46 8.74
CA TYR A 128 -8.27 42.94 9.48
C TYR A 128 -7.90 44.08 10.46
N PRO A 129 -7.48 45.25 9.96
CA PRO A 129 -6.91 46.34 10.77
C PRO A 129 -7.91 47.06 11.68
N THR A 130 -9.20 46.79 11.54
CA THR A 130 -10.26 47.41 12.37
C THR A 130 -10.99 46.34 13.16
N GLY A 131 -10.86 46.42 14.49
CA GLY A 131 -11.64 45.64 15.43
C GLY A 131 -13.14 45.77 15.14
N ARG A 132 -13.74 44.70 14.60
CA ARG A 132 -15.18 44.50 14.73
C ARG A 132 -15.42 44.23 16.20
N LYS A 133 -16.05 45.20 16.89
CA LYS A 133 -16.73 44.98 18.17
C LYS A 133 -17.42 43.63 18.11
N THR A 134 -17.02 42.73 18.98
CA THR A 134 -17.69 41.43 19.06
C THR A 134 -19.12 41.68 19.54
N ARG A 135 -20.02 40.73 19.29
CA ARG A 135 -21.43 40.83 19.69
C ARG A 135 -21.64 41.07 21.20
N LYS A 136 -20.60 40.90 22.03
CA LYS A 136 -20.58 41.23 23.46
C LYS A 136 -20.34 42.72 23.73
N ASP A 137 -19.48 43.37 22.94
CA ASP A 137 -19.10 44.77 23.14
C ASP A 137 -20.27 45.74 22.86
N THR A 138 -21.18 45.38 21.94
CA THR A 138 -22.40 46.16 21.65
C THR A 138 -23.49 46.05 22.71
N ARG A 139 -23.41 45.07 23.64
CA ARG A 139 -24.42 44.88 24.70
C ARG A 139 -24.11 45.74 25.93
N GLN A 140 -22.84 45.89 26.28
CA GLN A 140 -22.40 46.70 27.43
C GLN A 140 -22.64 48.19 27.20
N GLU A 141 -22.35 48.71 26.00
CA GLU A 141 -22.56 50.13 25.67
C GLU A 141 -24.04 50.56 25.69
N ASN A 142 -24.98 49.63 25.50
CA ASN A 142 -26.42 49.93 25.58
C ASN A 142 -26.98 49.90 27.01
N GLU A 143 -26.25 49.31 27.95
CA GLU A 143 -26.57 49.35 29.39
C GLU A 143 -25.98 50.59 30.05
N ASP A 144 -24.79 51.04 29.65
CA ASP A 144 -24.14 52.24 30.19
C ASP A 144 -24.72 53.57 29.63
N ALA A 145 -25.57 53.49 28.59
CA ALA A 145 -26.23 54.63 27.95
C ALA A 145 -27.69 54.87 28.43
N ARG A 146 -28.15 54.15 29.46
CA ARG A 146 -29.46 54.33 30.12
C ARG A 146 -29.30 54.89 31.53
#